data_AF-A0A0E4FZ50-F1
#
_entry.id   AF-A0A0E4FZ50-F1
#
_cell.length_a   1.000
_cell.length_b   1.000
_cell.length_c   1.000
_cell.angle_alpha   90.00
_cell.angle_beta   90.00
_cell.angle_gamma   90.00
#
_symmetry.space_group_name_H-M   'P 1'
#
loop_
_entity.id
_entity.type
_entity.pdbx_description
1 polymer ?
#
loop_
_entity_poly.entity_id
_entity_poly.type
_entity_poly.pdbx_seq_one_letter_code
_entity_poly.pdbx_strand_id
1 'polypeptide(L)'
;MLQDETCWFLAADFDKKAWAKDAGALLQTCRGRGIAAALERSRSGNGGHVWIFFSEPIPARIARQMGAALITETMEKRPEIGFSSYDRFFPNQDTMPLGGFGNLIALPLQRKAREVGNSVFVDGDLQPYDDQWAYLSSLPRLSADAAFGIANEAELSGRVLGVRRHVREGSQAGQYEIECL
;
A
#
# COMPACT_ATOMS: atom_id res chain seq x y z
N MET A 1 -4.73 -6.03 8.13
CA MET A 1 -6.18 -6.24 8.00
C MET A 1 -6.65 -6.92 9.28
N LEU A 2 -7.75 -6.45 9.85
CA LEU A 2 -8.41 -6.97 11.03
C LEU A 2 -9.44 -8.04 10.62
N GLN A 3 -10.00 -8.77 11.60
CA GLN A 3 -10.96 -9.86 11.34
C GLN A 3 -12.25 -9.40 10.67
N ASP A 4 -12.64 -8.14 10.88
CA ASP A 4 -13.79 -7.48 10.26
C ASP A 4 -13.44 -6.83 8.90
N GLU A 5 -12.34 -7.26 8.28
CA GLU A 5 -11.87 -6.80 6.97
C GLU A 5 -11.44 -5.32 6.90
N THR A 6 -11.30 -4.68 8.05
CA THR A 6 -10.83 -3.29 8.14
C THR A 6 -9.31 -3.19 8.31
N CYS A 7 -8.75 -1.98 8.19
CA CYS A 7 -7.35 -1.70 8.48
C CYS A 7 -7.14 -0.29 9.03
N TRP A 8 -6.06 -0.13 9.80
CA TRP A 8 -5.61 1.15 10.38
C TRP A 8 -4.61 1.91 9.51
N PHE A 9 -4.15 1.29 8.43
CA PHE A 9 -3.17 1.87 7.52
C PHE A 9 -3.31 1.29 6.11
N LEU A 10 -2.75 2.04 5.16
CA LEU A 10 -2.32 1.55 3.86
C LEU A 10 -0.79 1.71 3.78
N ALA A 11 -0.10 0.69 3.29
CA ALA A 11 1.31 0.80 2.93
C ALA A 11 1.53 0.44 1.46
N ALA A 12 2.30 1.23 0.73
CA ALA A 12 2.72 0.95 -0.63
C ALA A 12 4.19 0.50 -0.61
N ASP A 13 4.46 -0.69 -1.17
CA ASP A 13 5.79 -1.29 -1.22
C ASP A 13 6.54 -0.86 -2.48
N PHE A 14 7.76 -0.36 -2.31
CA PHE A 14 8.66 0.04 -3.37
C PHE A 14 10.01 -0.66 -3.23
N ASP A 15 10.37 -1.44 -4.25
CA ASP A 15 11.60 -2.23 -4.30
C ASP A 15 12.45 -1.88 -5.54
N LYS A 16 13.73 -2.27 -5.54
CA LYS A 16 14.68 -2.08 -6.67
C LYS A 16 15.25 -0.66 -6.78
N LYS A 17 16.10 -0.44 -7.78
CA LYS A 17 16.97 0.74 -7.92
C LYS A 17 16.24 2.10 -7.89
N ALA A 18 14.98 2.17 -8.31
CA ALA A 18 14.23 3.42 -8.42
C ALA A 18 13.33 3.72 -7.20
N TRP A 19 13.35 2.89 -6.15
CA TRP A 19 12.39 2.95 -5.03
C TRP A 19 12.26 4.36 -4.43
N ALA A 20 13.37 5.04 -4.16
CA ALA A 20 13.37 6.34 -3.51
C ALA A 20 12.70 7.42 -4.39
N LYS A 21 12.95 7.37 -5.71
CA LYS A 21 12.37 8.31 -6.67
C LYS A 21 10.87 8.11 -6.80
N ASP A 22 10.43 6.86 -6.95
CA ASP A 22 9.02 6.52 -7.13
C ASP A 22 8.22 6.72 -5.84
N ALA A 23 8.76 6.32 -4.68
CA ALA A 23 8.17 6.58 -3.37
C ALA A 23 8.08 8.09 -3.09
N GLY A 24 9.14 8.84 -3.42
CA GLY A 24 9.15 10.30 -3.31
C GLY A 24 8.11 10.98 -4.19
N ALA A 25 7.83 10.45 -5.37
CA ALA A 25 6.75 10.94 -6.22
C ALA A 25 5.38 10.68 -5.62
N LEU A 26 5.14 9.48 -5.06
CA LEU A 26 3.89 9.20 -4.35
C LEU A 26 3.71 10.12 -3.14
N LEU A 27 4.77 10.35 -2.35
CA LEU A 27 4.74 11.31 -1.24
C LEU A 27 4.33 12.71 -1.68
N GLN A 28 4.82 13.17 -2.83
CA GLN A 28 4.44 14.47 -3.38
C GLN A 28 2.97 14.51 -3.81
N THR A 29 2.46 13.44 -4.41
CA THR A 29 1.03 13.31 -4.74
C THR A 29 0.17 13.35 -3.48
N CYS A 30 0.55 12.59 -2.44
CA CYS A 30 -0.13 12.62 -1.14
C CYS A 30 -0.13 14.02 -0.54
N ARG A 31 1.03 14.70 -0.51
CA ARG A 31 1.15 16.07 -0.01
C ARG A 31 0.28 17.06 -0.78
N GLY A 32 0.21 16.93 -2.11
CA GLY A 32 -0.64 17.75 -2.97
C GLY A 32 -2.13 17.57 -2.70
N ARG A 33 -2.54 16.42 -2.16
CA ARG A 33 -3.91 16.14 -1.69
C ARG A 33 -4.14 16.43 -0.21
N GLY A 34 -3.15 16.97 0.51
CA GLY A 34 -3.23 17.19 1.95
C GLY A 34 -3.19 15.90 2.78
N ILE A 35 -2.72 14.78 2.21
CA ILE A 35 -2.61 13.49 2.89
C ILE A 35 -1.22 13.37 3.51
N ALA A 36 -1.16 13.16 4.82
CA ALA A 36 0.07 12.83 5.51
C ALA A 36 0.47 11.38 5.20
N ALA A 37 1.61 11.23 4.52
CA ALA A 37 2.21 9.94 4.21
C ALA A 37 3.67 9.93 4.69
N ALA A 38 4.12 8.79 5.22
CA ALA A 38 5.45 8.63 5.78
C ALA A 38 6.26 7.59 5.01
N LEU A 39 7.52 7.87 4.73
CA LEU A 39 8.42 6.93 4.09
C LEU A 39 9.24 6.19 5.15
N GLU A 40 9.15 4.87 5.14
CA GLU A 40 10.04 3.98 5.88
C GLU A 40 11.03 3.32 4.92
N ARG A 41 12.31 3.32 5.27
CA ARG A 41 13.31 2.51 4.57
C ARG A 41 13.12 1.04 4.97
N SER A 42 13.02 0.15 3.99
CA SER A 42 12.73 -1.26 4.22
C SER A 42 13.82 -1.96 5.03
N ARG A 43 13.52 -3.17 5.52
CA ARG A 43 14.46 -4.00 6.29
C ARG A 43 15.80 -4.22 5.57
N SER A 44 15.80 -4.37 4.25
CA SER A 44 17.01 -4.62 3.46
C SER A 44 17.79 -3.34 3.14
N GLY A 45 17.16 -2.18 3.28
CA GLY A 45 17.70 -0.88 2.83
C GLY A 45 17.62 -0.64 1.33
N ASN A 46 17.18 -1.63 0.54
CA ASN A 46 17.11 -1.58 -0.93
C ASN A 46 15.69 -1.29 -1.47
N GLY A 47 14.84 -0.75 -0.60
CA GLY A 47 13.44 -0.44 -0.86
C GLY A 47 12.88 0.42 0.26
N GLY A 48 11.60 0.70 0.20
CA GLY A 48 10.89 1.44 1.22
C GLY A 48 9.39 1.30 1.10
N HIS A 49 8.71 1.64 2.18
CA HIS A 49 7.25 1.62 2.25
C HIS A 49 6.72 3.03 2.47
N VAL A 50 5.73 3.44 1.69
CA VAL A 50 4.97 4.67 1.93
C VAL A 50 3.73 4.33 2.74
N TRP A 51 3.63 4.85 3.96
CA TRP A 51 2.57 4.58 4.91
C TRP A 51 1.57 5.74 4.98
N ILE A 52 0.28 5.42 4.99
CA ILE A 52 -0.82 6.32 5.32
C ILE A 52 -1.56 5.70 6.50
N PHE A 53 -1.76 6.47 7.58
CA PHE A 53 -2.44 6.01 8.80
C PHE A 53 -3.84 6.61 8.90
N PHE A 54 -4.81 5.81 9.33
CA PHE A 54 -6.21 6.23 9.46
C PHE A 54 -6.58 6.54 10.91
N SER A 55 -7.49 7.50 11.13
CA SER A 55 -7.96 7.87 12.48
C SER A 55 -8.91 6.84 13.09
N GLU A 56 -9.58 6.07 12.24
CA GLU A 56 -10.43 4.93 12.56
C GLU A 56 -10.16 3.78 11.58
N PRO A 57 -10.52 2.53 11.91
CA PRO A 57 -10.34 1.43 10.97
C PRO A 57 -11.32 1.61 9.80
N ILE A 58 -10.81 1.47 8.58
CA ILE A 58 -11.62 1.56 7.35
C ILE A 58 -11.61 0.23 6.60
N PRO A 59 -12.62 -0.07 5.75
CA PRO A 59 -12.59 -1.28 4.94
C PRO A 59 -11.32 -1.35 4.08
N ALA A 60 -10.63 -2.50 4.08
CA ALA A 60 -9.40 -2.67 3.31
C ALA A 60 -9.58 -2.38 1.82
N ARG A 61 -10.76 -2.69 1.28
CA ARG A 61 -11.15 -2.35 -0.10
C ARG A 61 -11.05 -0.86 -0.38
N ILE A 62 -11.55 -0.02 0.53
CA ILE A 62 -11.54 1.44 0.39
C ILE A 62 -10.10 1.96 0.46
N ALA A 63 -9.31 1.46 1.41
CA ALA A 63 -7.89 1.79 1.51
C ALA A 63 -7.15 1.49 0.19
N ARG A 64 -7.40 0.32 -0.42
CA ARG A 64 -6.78 -0.09 -1.69
C ARG A 64 -7.25 0.71 -2.88
N GLN A 65 -8.55 1.03 -2.96
CA GLN A 65 -9.09 1.88 -4.02
C GLN A 65 -8.51 3.30 -3.96
N MET A 66 -8.49 3.89 -2.76
CA MET A 66 -7.81 5.17 -2.52
C MET A 66 -6.33 5.09 -2.92
N GLY A 67 -5.62 4.03 -2.49
CA GLY A 67 -4.24 3.79 -2.87
C GLY A 67 -4.05 3.76 -4.39
N ALA A 68 -4.85 2.96 -5.10
CA ALA A 68 -4.79 2.85 -6.55
C ALA A 68 -5.01 4.21 -7.23
N ALA A 69 -5.95 5.02 -6.74
CA ALA A 69 -6.18 6.38 -7.23
C ALA A 69 -4.93 7.27 -7.10
N LEU A 70 -4.25 7.21 -5.95
CA LEU A 70 -3.03 7.98 -5.69
C LEU A 70 -1.88 7.53 -6.60
N ILE A 71 -1.76 6.23 -6.86
CA ILE A 71 -0.75 5.69 -7.79
C ILE A 71 -1.04 6.14 -9.21
N THR A 72 -2.30 6.01 -9.68
CA THR A 72 -2.69 6.47 -11.02
C THR A 72 -2.35 7.96 -11.20
N GLU A 73 -2.76 8.81 -10.26
CA GLU A 73 -2.47 10.24 -10.33
C GLU A 73 -0.96 10.54 -10.29
N THR A 74 -0.19 9.77 -9.53
CA THR A 74 1.27 9.92 -9.50
C THR A 74 1.87 9.62 -10.88
N MET A 75 1.40 8.55 -11.52
CA MET A 75 1.83 8.17 -12.87
C MET A 75 1.39 9.20 -13.92
N GLU A 76 0.20 9.78 -13.80
CA GLU A 76 -0.31 10.83 -14.68
C GLU A 76 0.51 12.14 -14.56
N LYS A 77 0.89 12.51 -13.33
CA LYS A 77 1.70 13.72 -13.08
C LYS A 77 3.16 13.58 -13.47
N ARG A 78 3.67 12.34 -13.53
CA ARG A 78 5.08 12.04 -13.80
C ARG A 78 5.24 10.87 -14.75
N PRO A 79 4.77 10.98 -16.01
CA PRO A 79 4.90 9.89 -16.98
C PRO A 79 6.36 9.49 -17.27
N GLU A 80 7.33 10.36 -16.97
CA GLU A 80 8.76 10.11 -17.11
C GLU A 80 9.37 9.21 -16.02
N ILE A 81 8.67 9.02 -14.90
CA ILE A 81 9.07 8.06 -13.86
C ILE A 81 8.29 6.79 -14.15
N GLY A 82 8.93 5.78 -14.76
CA GLY A 82 8.26 4.54 -15.14
C GLY A 82 7.63 3.74 -13.97
N PHE A 83 7.71 4.25 -12.74
CA PHE A 83 7.07 3.74 -11.51
C PHE A 83 7.33 2.25 -11.26
N SER A 84 8.46 1.77 -11.79
CA SER A 84 8.81 0.36 -11.93
C SER A 84 9.21 -0.32 -10.61
N SER A 85 9.41 0.47 -9.57
CA SER A 85 9.73 -0.02 -8.23
C SER A 85 8.49 -0.34 -7.39
N TYR A 86 7.32 0.21 -7.73
CA TYR A 86 6.08 -0.14 -7.05
C TYR A 86 5.75 -1.61 -7.27
N ASP A 87 5.48 -2.33 -6.17
CA ASP A 87 5.13 -3.75 -6.21
C ASP A 87 3.68 -4.00 -5.81
N ARG A 88 3.29 -3.62 -4.58
CA ARG A 88 1.98 -3.94 -4.03
C ARG A 88 1.56 -3.02 -2.88
N PHE A 89 0.28 -3.08 -2.52
CA PHE A 89 -0.25 -2.48 -1.30
C PHE A 89 -0.34 -3.46 -0.14
N PHE A 90 -0.39 -2.94 1.08
CA PHE A 90 -0.77 -3.62 2.30
C PHE A 90 -1.89 -2.85 3.00
N PRO A 91 -3.06 -3.46 3.24
CA PRO A 91 -3.44 -4.82 2.82
C PRO A 91 -3.49 -4.98 1.28
N ASN A 92 -3.13 -6.15 0.76
CA ASN A 92 -3.16 -6.44 -0.69
C ASN A 92 -4.48 -7.08 -1.16
N GLN A 93 -5.41 -7.37 -0.24
CA GLN A 93 -6.67 -8.07 -0.47
C GLN A 93 -7.84 -7.31 0.17
N ASP A 94 -9.05 -7.55 -0.35
CA ASP A 94 -10.28 -6.86 0.09
C ASP A 94 -10.97 -7.59 1.24
N THR A 95 -10.86 -8.92 1.28
CA THR A 95 -11.52 -9.79 2.25
C THR A 95 -10.52 -10.70 2.96
N MET A 96 -10.91 -11.24 4.12
CA MET A 96 -10.04 -12.16 4.86
C MET A 96 -10.04 -13.55 4.18
N PRO A 97 -8.87 -14.14 3.87
CA PRO A 97 -8.81 -15.45 3.24
C PRO A 97 -9.20 -16.57 4.20
N LEU A 98 -9.65 -17.69 3.63
CA LEU A 98 -9.86 -18.95 4.35
C LEU A 98 -8.55 -19.35 5.04
N GLY A 99 -8.55 -19.36 6.38
CA GLY A 99 -7.36 -19.53 7.21
C GLY A 99 -7.08 -18.36 8.16
N GLY A 100 -7.77 -17.22 8.01
CA GLY A 100 -7.86 -16.16 9.03
C GLY A 100 -6.64 -15.24 9.14
N PHE A 101 -5.62 -15.42 8.30
CA PHE A 101 -4.44 -14.55 8.29
C PHE A 101 -4.45 -13.59 7.10
N GLY A 102 -4.21 -12.32 7.38
CA GLY A 102 -3.92 -11.30 6.37
C GLY A 102 -2.53 -11.48 5.74
N ASN A 103 -2.14 -10.54 4.88
CA ASN A 103 -0.80 -10.57 4.28
C ASN A 103 0.24 -9.98 5.22
N LEU A 104 1.41 -10.61 5.25
CA LEU A 104 2.50 -10.25 6.16
C LEU A 104 3.30 -9.08 5.58
N ILE A 105 3.49 -8.05 6.40
CA ILE A 105 4.44 -6.96 6.18
C ILE A 105 5.33 -6.86 7.42
N ALA A 106 6.63 -6.62 7.21
CA ALA A 106 7.51 -6.29 8.33
C ALA A 106 7.15 -4.87 8.79
N LEU A 107 6.72 -4.73 10.05
CA LEU A 107 6.41 -3.42 10.59
C LEU A 107 7.70 -2.61 10.81
N PRO A 108 7.61 -1.26 10.72
CA PRO A 108 8.72 -0.37 11.04
C PRO A 108 9.31 -0.63 12.43
N LEU A 109 10.55 -0.19 12.62
CA LEU A 109 11.29 -0.19 13.90
C LEU A 109 11.69 -1.59 14.40
N GLN A 110 11.86 -2.54 13.49
CA GLN A 110 12.38 -3.87 13.83
C GLN A 110 13.83 -3.75 14.36
N ARG A 111 14.07 -4.25 15.58
CA ARG A 111 15.32 -4.05 16.35
C ARG A 111 16.61 -4.28 15.54
N LYS A 112 16.77 -5.45 14.91
CA LYS A 112 18.01 -5.81 14.21
C LYS A 112 18.26 -4.95 12.97
N ALA A 113 17.20 -4.62 12.23
CA ALA A 113 17.30 -3.73 11.08
C ALA A 113 17.66 -2.30 11.52
N ARG A 114 17.09 -1.85 12.63
CA ARG A 114 17.35 -0.51 13.18
C ARG A 114 18.80 -0.30 13.62
N GLU A 115 19.46 -1.34 14.12
CA GLU A 115 20.89 -1.30 14.51
C GLU A 115 21.81 -0.92 13.32
N VAL A 116 21.38 -1.18 12.08
CA VAL A 116 22.09 -0.79 10.85
C VAL A 116 21.39 0.35 10.10
N GLY A 117 20.50 1.08 10.77
CA GLY A 117 19.76 2.21 10.21
C GLY A 117 18.61 1.83 9.27
N ASN A 118 18.23 0.56 9.14
CA ASN A 118 17.08 0.15 8.33
C ASN A 118 15.80 0.03 9.17
N SER A 119 14.66 -0.12 8.52
CA SER A 119 13.35 -0.15 9.17
C SER A 119 13.07 1.09 10.03
N VAL A 120 13.40 2.25 9.50
CA VAL A 120 13.21 3.56 10.13
C VAL A 120 12.53 4.51 9.14
N PHE A 121 11.72 5.41 9.68
CA PHE A 121 11.19 6.53 8.94
C PHE A 121 12.30 7.51 8.58
N VAL A 122 12.25 7.99 7.34
CA VAL A 122 13.24 8.89 6.75
C VAL A 122 12.58 10.14 6.18
N ASP A 123 13.34 11.22 6.10
CA ASP A 123 12.93 12.49 5.49
C ASP A 123 13.05 12.48 3.96
N GLY A 124 12.89 13.66 3.34
CA GLY A 124 12.98 13.85 1.89
C GLY A 124 14.37 13.58 1.32
N ASP A 125 15.42 13.66 2.13
CA ASP A 125 16.81 13.40 1.78
C ASP A 125 17.25 11.97 2.19
N LEU A 126 16.26 11.12 2.53
CA LEU A 126 16.42 9.74 2.99
C LEU A 126 17.25 9.61 4.28
N GLN A 127 17.33 10.69 5.06
CA GLN A 127 17.97 10.67 6.37
C GLN A 127 16.98 10.20 7.44
N PRO A 128 17.37 9.29 8.35
CA PRO A 128 16.51 8.89 9.46
C PRO A 128 16.14 10.07 10.35
N TYR A 129 14.88 10.15 10.76
CA TYR A 129 14.50 11.05 11.85
C TYR A 129 15.17 10.61 13.16
N ASP A 130 15.69 11.56 13.93
CA ASP A 130 16.37 11.29 15.21
C ASP A 130 15.42 10.56 16.20
N ASP A 131 14.21 11.11 16.37
CA ASP A 131 13.16 10.50 17.18
C ASP A 131 12.03 9.97 16.30
N GLN A 132 12.12 8.66 16.04
CA GLN A 132 11.16 7.90 15.26
C GLN A 132 9.73 7.94 15.84
N TRP A 133 9.61 7.98 17.17
CA TRP A 133 8.31 7.95 17.85
C TRP A 133 7.68 9.34 17.88
N ALA A 134 8.48 10.39 18.13
CA ALA A 134 8.03 11.76 18.01
C ALA A 134 7.56 12.06 16.58
N TYR A 135 8.32 11.62 15.57
CA TYR A 135 7.90 11.74 14.18
C TYR A 135 6.57 11.02 13.91
N LEU A 136 6.49 9.72 14.24
CA LEU A 136 5.28 8.92 13.98
C LEU A 136 4.04 9.47 14.70
N SER A 137 4.20 9.95 15.94
CA SER A 137 3.10 10.54 16.72
C SER A 137 2.66 11.92 16.22
N SER A 138 3.53 12.65 15.52
CA SER A 138 3.21 13.94 14.92
C SER A 138 2.38 13.84 13.63
N LEU A 139 2.34 12.67 12.99
CA LEU A 139 1.69 12.50 11.70
C LEU A 139 0.15 12.62 11.84
N PRO A 140 -0.48 13.55 11.11
CA PRO A 140 -1.94 13.59 11.01
C PRO A 140 -2.47 12.26 10.46
N ARG A 141 -3.56 11.76 11.04
CA ARG A 141 -4.25 10.57 10.54
C ARG A 141 -5.34 10.97 9.57
N LEU A 142 -5.49 10.22 8.48
CA LEU A 142 -6.52 10.46 7.48
C LEU A 142 -7.86 9.91 7.97
N SER A 143 -8.92 10.71 7.87
CA SER A 143 -10.26 10.26 8.25
C SER A 143 -10.85 9.27 7.26
N ALA A 144 -11.77 8.44 7.75
CA ALA A 144 -12.58 7.56 6.92
C ALA A 144 -13.24 8.33 5.78
N ASP A 145 -13.96 9.42 6.09
CA ASP A 145 -14.66 10.24 5.10
C ASP A 145 -13.74 10.74 3.99
N ALA A 146 -12.52 11.18 4.32
CA ALA A 146 -11.54 11.62 3.33
C ALA A 146 -11.08 10.45 2.44
N ALA A 147 -10.81 9.28 3.02
CA ALA A 147 -10.45 8.08 2.27
C ALA A 147 -11.58 7.62 1.34
N PHE A 148 -12.83 7.63 1.81
CA PHE A 148 -14.02 7.35 1.00
C PHE A 148 -14.18 8.36 -0.14
N GLY A 149 -14.00 9.65 0.13
CA GLY A 149 -14.06 10.70 -0.89
C GLY A 149 -13.09 10.43 -2.05
N ILE A 150 -11.83 10.17 -1.74
CA ILE A 150 -10.79 9.88 -2.75
C ILE A 150 -11.11 8.60 -3.53
N ALA A 151 -11.55 7.54 -2.84
CA ALA A 151 -11.90 6.28 -3.49
C ALA A 151 -13.09 6.44 -4.46
N ASN A 152 -14.13 7.17 -4.04
CA ASN A 152 -15.32 7.42 -4.85
C ASN A 152 -15.02 8.32 -6.06
N GLU A 153 -14.20 9.36 -5.88
CA GLU A 153 -13.73 10.22 -6.99
C GLU A 153 -13.04 9.38 -8.10
N ALA A 154 -12.23 8.41 -7.70
CA ALA A 154 -11.51 7.54 -8.63
C ALA A 154 -12.45 6.59 -9.41
N GLU A 155 -13.46 6.06 -8.74
CA GLU A 155 -14.48 5.20 -9.35
C GLU A 155 -15.32 6.00 -10.37
N LEU A 156 -15.78 7.20 -9.99
CA LEU A 156 -16.55 8.08 -10.87
C LEU A 156 -15.76 8.61 -12.07
N SER A 157 -14.45 8.80 -11.92
CA SER A 157 -13.59 9.30 -13.00
C SER A 157 -13.00 8.19 -13.89
N GLY A 158 -13.30 6.92 -13.61
CA GLY A 158 -12.76 5.78 -14.36
C GLY A 158 -11.24 5.58 -14.23
N ARG A 159 -10.60 6.21 -13.24
CA ARG A 159 -9.12 6.28 -13.09
C ARG A 159 -8.51 5.10 -12.33
N VAL A 160 -9.21 3.97 -12.23
CA VAL A 160 -8.69 2.80 -11.51
C VAL A 160 -7.84 1.95 -12.46
N LEU A 161 -6.51 2.07 -12.36
CA LEU A 161 -5.61 1.06 -12.92
C LEU A 161 -5.95 -0.29 -12.30
N GLY A 162 -6.36 -1.23 -13.16
CA GLY A 162 -6.86 -2.54 -12.76
C GLY A 162 -5.89 -3.25 -11.84
N VAL A 163 -6.24 -3.29 -10.55
CA VAL A 163 -5.61 -4.20 -9.60
C VAL A 163 -5.79 -5.60 -10.18
N ARG A 164 -4.70 -6.24 -10.61
CA ARG A 164 -4.72 -7.56 -11.22
C ARG A 164 -5.48 -8.52 -10.31
N ARG A 165 -6.71 -8.88 -10.69
CA ARG A 165 -7.45 -9.97 -10.08
C ARG A 165 -6.67 -11.25 -10.41
N HIS A 166 -6.01 -11.85 -9.43
CA HIS A 166 -5.62 -13.25 -9.54
C HIS A 166 -6.92 -14.07 -9.47
N VAL A 167 -7.49 -14.37 -10.63
CA VAL A 167 -8.52 -15.41 -10.75
C VAL A 167 -7.80 -16.74 -10.54
N ARG A 168 -8.08 -17.42 -9.42
CA ARG A 168 -7.74 -18.84 -9.29
C ARG A 168 -8.69 -19.60 -10.21
N GLU A 169 -8.16 -20.20 -11.26
CA GLU A 169 -8.90 -21.19 -12.05
C GLU A 169 -9.28 -22.36 -11.12
N GLY A 170 -10.59 -22.55 -10.97
CA GLY A 170 -11.17 -23.69 -10.28
C GLY A 170 -10.94 -24.97 -11.09
N SER A 171 -10.47 -25.98 -10.37
CA SER A 171 -10.37 -27.39 -10.74
C SER A 171 -11.53 -27.90 -11.60
N GLN A 172 -11.20 -28.54 -12.73
CA GLN A 172 -12.09 -29.40 -13.50
C GLN A 172 -12.64 -30.53 -12.63
N ALA A 173 -13.96 -30.61 -12.54
CA ALA A 173 -14.70 -31.84 -12.27
C ALA A 173 -15.86 -31.90 -13.26
N GLY A 174 -15.89 -32.97 -14.07
CA GLY A 174 -16.93 -33.22 -15.06
C GLY A 174 -16.69 -34.53 -15.78
N GLN A 175 -17.08 -35.63 -15.13
CA GLN A 175 -17.24 -36.96 -15.72
C GLN A 175 -18.35 -36.92 -16.77
N TYR A 176 -18.12 -37.43 -17.99
CA TYR A 176 -19.11 -38.14 -18.80
C TYR A 176 -18.38 -38.97 -19.88
N GLU A 177 -18.45 -40.30 -19.80
CA GLU A 177 -18.82 -41.13 -20.95
C GLU A 177 -19.26 -42.51 -20.47
N ILE A 178 -20.48 -42.86 -20.88
CA ILE A 178 -21.16 -44.14 -20.65
C ILE A 178 -20.90 -44.96 -21.92
N GLU A 179 -20.17 -46.06 -21.81
CA GLU A 179 -20.13 -47.09 -22.86
C GLU A 179 -21.41 -47.92 -22.79
N CYS A 180 -22.17 -47.92 -23.89
CA CYS A 180 -23.18 -48.92 -24.16
C CYS A 180 -23.30 -49.10 -25.67
N LEU A 181 -22.48 -49.99 -26.24
CA LEU A 181 -22.78 -51.03 -27.23
C LEU A 181 -21.47 -51.66 -27.73
#